data_AF-A0AAE4QJH2-F1
#
_entry.id   AF-A0AAE4QJH2-F1
#
_cell.length_a   1.000
_cell.length_b   1.000
_cell.length_c   1.000
_cell.angle_alpha   90.00
_cell.angle_beta   90.00
_cell.angle_gamma   90.00
#
_symmetry.space_group_name_H-M   'P 1'
#
loop_
_entity.id
_entity.type
_entity.pdbx_description
1 polymer ?
#
loop_
_entity_poly.entity_id
_entity_poly.type
_entity_poly.pdbx_seq_one_letter_code
_entity_poly.pdbx_strand_id
1 'polypeptide(L)'
;MTYTYPNKEFQKIWDSNPLIIMDTNVLLELYRYSPDTTENILKVLNSLPKHQLWIPAQVIEEYTQNRMSVINDARNKYKEVTKMINQIINNAEQSFFKQFSRFNKLSFPKVNELNKVTNEAIISIKTATQKYSDEINHEVEKNKLMLKEDKVKIFVDELISNGCIGTPFSISELLNVLTEGEQRYKFKIPPGYMDDHKDIQKKFGDLILWKQTLEQAKLYQQPTIFITLDTKEDWWVLDEKGNPLRPRDELLMEFKEHSKKPLAIMQFNDFIEKASKIIDMVDYKTNLEMNATTYGLEFISRVGWEQLLLRDELTNYLAQNDVLLNYFHSVPFYIELDDIHDIYLPNLQVNSVNILQNLVVMEGSFESQVGVLITEEHSKNYSCESRAWISFSGSITFEFEANSKAAKDILVWDTLTIEIGGFEILDYVFRFNEEREVPEEERCRDCGNPNASYHTKMYNEPVCERCSGNYDVCPDCGFLLEYGTLSGNYCKSCEINYSRYN
;
A
#
# COMPACT_ATOMS: atom_id res chain seq x y z
N MET A 1 -8.26 -4.30 -7.29
CA MET A 1 -8.51 -4.01 -8.73
C MET A 1 -9.60 -2.98 -8.79
N THR A 2 -9.37 -1.85 -9.46
CA THR A 2 -10.36 -0.79 -9.61
C THR A 2 -11.47 -1.22 -10.58
N TYR A 3 -12.72 -0.89 -10.28
CA TYR A 3 -13.85 -1.15 -11.19
C TYR A 3 -13.60 -0.59 -12.60
N THR A 4 -13.63 -1.49 -13.58
CA THR A 4 -13.60 -1.15 -15.02
C THR A 4 -15.02 -1.25 -15.57
N TYR A 5 -15.52 -0.18 -16.18
CA TYR A 5 -16.84 -0.19 -16.77
C TYR A 5 -16.88 -1.20 -17.95
N PRO A 6 -17.91 -2.04 -18.12
CA PRO A 6 -17.89 -3.06 -19.17
C PRO A 6 -17.77 -2.48 -20.59
N ASN A 7 -16.83 -2.97 -21.41
CA ASN A 7 -16.58 -2.47 -22.77
C ASN A 7 -17.83 -2.43 -23.66
N LYS A 8 -18.66 -3.48 -23.61
CA LYS A 8 -19.90 -3.55 -24.41
C LYS A 8 -20.92 -2.50 -23.97
N GLU A 9 -21.03 -2.23 -22.67
CA GLU A 9 -21.94 -1.21 -22.15
C GLU A 9 -21.41 0.19 -22.43
N PHE A 10 -20.08 0.39 -22.38
CA PHE A 10 -19.45 1.65 -22.77
C PHE A 10 -19.74 1.99 -24.22
N GLN A 11 -19.55 1.03 -25.14
CA GLN A 11 -19.83 1.24 -26.55
C GLN A 11 -21.29 1.66 -26.78
N LYS A 12 -22.25 0.99 -26.14
CA LYS A 12 -23.68 1.32 -26.27
C LYS A 12 -23.99 2.75 -25.81
N ILE A 13 -23.47 3.16 -24.65
CA ILE A 13 -23.72 4.53 -24.15
C ILE A 13 -23.01 5.57 -25.00
N TRP A 14 -21.78 5.27 -25.45
CA TRP A 14 -20.99 6.13 -26.34
C TRP A 14 -21.67 6.36 -27.69
N ASP A 15 -22.14 5.30 -28.34
CA ASP A 15 -22.87 5.36 -29.62
C ASP A 15 -24.19 6.15 -29.51
N SER A 16 -24.69 6.34 -28.28
CA SER A 16 -25.91 7.10 -27.99
C SER A 16 -25.66 8.61 -27.77
N ASN A 17 -24.46 9.11 -28.07
CA ASN A 17 -24.08 10.52 -27.93
C ASN A 17 -24.27 11.06 -26.49
N PRO A 18 -23.50 10.56 -25.51
CA PRO A 18 -23.73 10.86 -24.10
C PRO A 18 -23.24 12.26 -23.73
N LEU A 19 -23.87 12.83 -22.70
CA LEU A 19 -23.33 13.95 -21.94
C LEU A 19 -22.28 13.42 -20.96
N ILE A 20 -21.07 13.93 -21.06
CA ILE A 20 -19.91 13.62 -20.24
C ILE A 20 -19.78 14.71 -19.19
N ILE A 21 -19.92 14.33 -17.94
CA ILE A 21 -19.86 15.18 -16.77
C ILE A 21 -18.58 14.88 -16.01
N MET A 22 -17.77 15.91 -15.78
CA MET A 22 -16.49 15.77 -15.06
C MET A 22 -16.62 16.33 -13.64
N ASP A 23 -16.08 15.58 -12.70
CA ASP A 23 -15.87 15.99 -11.31
C ASP A 23 -14.69 16.98 -11.19
N THR A 24 -14.62 17.74 -10.09
CA THR A 24 -13.53 18.67 -9.76
C THR A 24 -12.20 17.95 -9.66
N ASN A 25 -12.18 16.77 -9.03
CA ASN A 25 -10.95 16.01 -8.85
C ASN A 25 -10.29 15.66 -10.19
N VAL A 26 -11.06 15.38 -11.23
CA VAL A 26 -10.58 15.11 -12.59
C VAL A 26 -9.79 16.29 -13.14
N LEU A 27 -10.33 17.51 -13.03
CA LEU A 27 -9.69 18.72 -13.55
C LEU A 27 -8.42 19.08 -12.76
N LEU A 28 -8.45 18.90 -11.43
CA LEU A 28 -7.31 19.20 -10.58
C LEU A 28 -6.18 18.18 -10.77
N GLU A 29 -6.49 16.91 -11.02
CA GLU A 29 -5.49 15.87 -11.25
C GLU A 29 -4.66 16.10 -12.52
N LEU A 30 -5.20 16.80 -13.51
CA LEU A 30 -4.46 17.21 -14.72
C LEU A 30 -3.20 18.05 -14.42
N TYR A 31 -3.15 18.73 -13.27
CA TYR A 31 -1.95 19.48 -12.85
C TYR A 31 -0.90 18.60 -12.16
N ARG A 32 -1.25 17.37 -11.77
CA ARG A 32 -0.38 16.45 -11.03
C ARG A 32 0.39 15.52 -11.96
N TYR A 33 -0.25 15.10 -13.05
CA TYR A 33 0.38 14.32 -14.13
C TYR A 33 1.58 15.03 -14.76
N SER A 34 2.40 14.25 -15.47
CA SER A 34 3.49 14.76 -16.29
C SER A 34 2.97 15.68 -17.41
N PRO A 35 3.77 16.65 -17.88
CA PRO A 35 3.33 17.55 -18.95
C PRO A 35 2.87 16.86 -20.23
N ASP A 36 3.51 15.74 -20.59
CA ASP A 36 3.17 14.97 -21.79
C ASP A 36 1.82 14.25 -21.62
N THR A 37 1.59 13.64 -20.45
CA THR A 37 0.33 12.98 -20.12
C THR A 37 -0.82 13.98 -20.07
N THR A 38 -0.65 15.13 -19.43
CA THR A 38 -1.69 16.17 -19.43
C THR A 38 -1.99 16.67 -20.84
N GLU A 39 -0.97 16.89 -21.67
CA GLU A 39 -1.19 17.31 -23.05
C GLU A 39 -1.96 16.26 -23.86
N ASN A 40 -1.63 14.98 -23.72
CA ASN A 40 -2.33 13.89 -24.40
C ASN A 40 -3.78 13.74 -23.93
N ILE A 41 -4.03 13.82 -22.62
CA ILE A 41 -5.38 13.81 -22.06
C ILE A 41 -6.19 15.00 -22.60
N LEU A 42 -5.62 16.20 -22.59
CA LEU A 42 -6.28 17.39 -23.14
C LEU A 42 -6.54 17.27 -24.65
N LYS A 43 -5.66 16.61 -25.42
CA LYS A 43 -5.90 16.32 -26.84
C LYS A 43 -7.12 15.40 -27.01
N VAL A 44 -7.22 14.34 -26.21
CA VAL A 44 -8.38 13.43 -26.19
C VAL A 44 -9.65 14.22 -25.85
N LEU A 45 -9.66 14.96 -24.75
CA LEU A 45 -10.84 15.74 -24.33
C LEU A 45 -11.25 16.81 -25.35
N ASN A 46 -10.29 17.50 -25.98
CA ASN A 46 -10.57 18.52 -26.99
C ASN A 46 -11.05 17.96 -28.33
N SER A 47 -10.77 16.70 -28.63
CA SER A 47 -11.31 16.04 -29.82
C SER A 47 -12.81 15.75 -29.70
N LEU A 48 -13.35 15.73 -28.48
CA LEU A 48 -14.75 15.47 -28.23
C LEU A 48 -15.61 16.69 -28.61
N PRO A 49 -16.78 16.47 -29.23
CA PRO A 49 -17.74 17.54 -29.46
C PRO A 49 -18.05 18.31 -28.18
N LYS A 50 -17.89 19.64 -28.19
CA LYS A 50 -18.07 20.47 -26.98
C LYS A 50 -19.44 20.29 -26.32
N HIS A 51 -20.50 20.06 -27.10
CA HIS A 51 -21.85 19.80 -26.58
C HIS A 51 -22.02 18.47 -25.84
N GLN A 52 -21.07 17.54 -25.95
CA GLN A 52 -21.01 16.34 -25.13
C GLN A 52 -20.34 16.61 -23.78
N LEU A 53 -19.54 17.68 -23.64
CA LEU A 53 -18.86 17.98 -22.38
C LEU A 53 -19.74 18.92 -21.56
N TRP A 54 -19.81 18.67 -20.26
CA TRP A 54 -20.52 19.55 -19.34
C TRP A 54 -19.88 19.53 -17.96
N ILE A 55 -19.75 20.71 -17.34
CA ILE A 55 -19.19 20.85 -16.00
C ILE A 55 -20.23 21.48 -15.06
N PRO A 56 -20.57 20.84 -13.93
CA PRO A 56 -21.44 21.43 -12.92
C PRO A 56 -20.89 22.77 -12.41
N ALA A 57 -21.76 23.71 -12.02
CA ALA A 57 -21.30 24.98 -11.45
C ALA A 57 -20.49 24.80 -10.16
N GLN A 58 -20.84 23.79 -9.35
CA GLN A 58 -20.08 23.41 -8.15
C GLN A 58 -18.63 23.04 -8.50
N VAL A 59 -18.43 22.34 -9.61
CA VAL A 59 -17.09 21.93 -10.06
C VAL A 59 -16.25 23.14 -10.45
N ILE A 60 -16.84 24.13 -11.11
CA ILE A 60 -16.14 25.39 -11.44
C ILE A 60 -15.75 26.16 -10.18
N GLU A 61 -16.63 26.20 -9.17
CA GLU A 61 -16.35 26.85 -7.90
C GLU A 61 -15.18 26.19 -7.18
N GLU A 62 -15.24 24.87 -6.97
CA GLU A 62 -14.17 24.13 -6.30
C GLU A 62 -12.86 24.16 -7.09
N TYR A 63 -12.92 24.04 -8.42
CA TYR A 63 -11.76 24.21 -9.28
C TYR A 63 -11.13 25.59 -9.08
N THR A 64 -11.92 26.65 -9.08
CA THR A 64 -11.43 28.02 -8.92
C THR A 64 -10.78 28.24 -7.56
N GLN A 65 -11.36 27.68 -6.50
CA GLN A 65 -10.84 27.77 -5.13
C GLN A 65 -9.52 27.01 -4.96
N ASN A 66 -9.42 25.81 -5.54
CA ASN A 66 -8.31 24.88 -5.26
C ASN A 66 -7.17 24.95 -6.30
N ARG A 67 -7.43 25.42 -7.53
CA ARG A 67 -6.45 25.42 -8.65
C ARG A 67 -5.11 26.04 -8.27
N MET A 68 -5.11 27.19 -7.62
CA MET A 68 -3.85 27.89 -7.28
C MET A 68 -3.01 27.10 -6.27
N SER A 69 -3.65 26.39 -5.35
CA SER A 69 -2.95 25.50 -4.41
C SER A 69 -2.29 24.34 -5.17
N VAL A 70 -3.07 23.64 -6.01
CA VAL A 70 -2.57 22.50 -6.78
C VAL A 70 -1.44 22.90 -7.73
N ILE A 71 -1.55 24.06 -8.40
CA ILE A 71 -0.47 24.60 -9.22
C ILE A 71 0.77 24.90 -8.38
N ASN A 72 0.61 25.45 -7.17
CA ASN A 72 1.74 25.72 -6.29
C ASN A 72 2.44 24.42 -5.85
N ASP A 73 1.66 23.39 -5.52
CA ASP A 73 2.20 22.06 -5.18
C ASP A 73 2.94 21.46 -6.39
N ALA A 74 2.35 21.53 -7.58
CA ALA A 74 2.97 21.09 -8.83
C ALA A 74 4.24 21.88 -9.20
N ARG A 75 4.35 23.16 -8.83
CA ARG A 75 5.58 23.96 -9.01
C ARG A 75 6.67 23.55 -8.03
N ASN A 76 6.29 23.20 -6.81
CA ASN A 76 7.22 22.93 -5.73
C ASN A 76 7.65 21.46 -5.68
N LYS A 77 6.94 20.54 -6.35
CA LYS A 77 7.23 19.08 -6.31
C LYS A 77 8.71 18.76 -6.50
N TYR A 78 9.35 19.34 -7.53
CA TYR A 78 10.77 19.10 -7.81
C TYR A 78 11.73 19.71 -6.78
N LYS A 79 11.37 20.87 -6.20
CA LYS A 79 12.19 21.53 -5.16
C LYS A 79 12.06 20.81 -3.82
N GLU A 80 10.88 20.30 -3.51
CA GLU A 80 10.65 19.57 -2.27
C GLU A 80 11.41 18.23 -2.28
N VAL A 81 11.57 17.54 -3.43
CA VAL A 81 12.40 16.32 -3.53
C VAL A 81 13.83 16.57 -3.04
N THR A 82 14.54 17.53 -3.62
CA THR A 82 15.94 17.79 -3.25
C THR A 82 16.04 18.33 -1.82
N LYS A 83 15.07 19.13 -1.38
CA LYS A 83 15.01 19.64 -0.01
C LYS A 83 14.80 18.52 1.02
N MET A 84 13.84 17.61 0.82
CA MET A 84 13.54 16.51 1.73
C MET A 84 14.70 15.50 1.79
N ILE A 85 15.27 15.13 0.65
CA ILE A 85 16.44 14.24 0.61
C ILE A 85 17.62 14.88 1.33
N ASN A 86 17.91 16.17 1.10
CA ASN A 86 18.96 16.87 1.82
C ASN A 86 18.70 16.94 3.34
N GLN A 87 17.44 17.07 3.77
CA GLN A 87 17.09 17.01 5.19
C GLN A 87 17.37 15.62 5.79
N ILE A 88 17.00 14.54 5.09
CA ILE A 88 17.28 13.16 5.52
C ILE A 88 18.79 12.93 5.62
N ILE A 89 19.55 13.32 4.59
CA ILE A 89 21.01 13.20 4.57
C ILE A 89 21.63 13.94 5.76
N ASN A 90 21.20 15.19 6.02
CA ASN A 90 21.73 15.98 7.12
C ASN A 90 21.39 15.36 8.49
N ASN A 91 20.18 14.82 8.65
CA ASN A 91 19.78 14.14 9.88
C ASN A 91 20.56 12.83 10.10
N ALA A 92 20.78 12.06 9.03
CA ALA A 92 21.58 10.85 9.06
C ALA A 92 23.05 11.18 9.40
N GLU A 93 23.64 12.17 8.74
CA GLU A 93 25.00 12.64 8.99
C GLU A 93 25.20 13.08 10.46
N GLN A 94 24.26 13.85 11.00
CA GLN A 94 24.29 14.24 12.42
C GLN A 94 24.15 13.04 13.37
N SER A 95 23.29 12.08 13.03
CA SER A 95 23.06 10.87 13.84
C SER A 95 24.30 9.98 13.85
N PHE A 96 24.89 9.71 12.68
CA PHE A 96 26.15 8.98 12.55
C PHE A 96 27.28 9.69 13.30
N PHE A 97 27.42 11.01 13.12
CA PHE A 97 28.44 11.79 13.83
C PHE A 97 28.33 11.63 15.35
N LYS A 98 27.11 11.69 15.91
CA LYS A 98 26.87 11.51 17.33
C LYS A 98 27.26 10.10 17.82
N GLN A 99 26.90 9.05 17.08
CA GLN A 99 27.22 7.68 17.45
C GLN A 99 28.72 7.38 17.32
N PHE A 100 29.35 7.75 16.20
CA PHE A 100 30.79 7.57 16.01
C PHE A 100 31.61 8.36 17.03
N SER A 101 31.18 9.56 17.41
CA SER A 101 31.82 10.33 18.49
C SER A 101 31.78 9.58 19.83
N ARG A 102 30.64 8.94 20.16
CA ARG A 102 30.48 8.13 21.36
C ARG A 102 31.36 6.88 21.32
N PHE A 103 31.38 6.15 20.20
CA PHE A 103 32.16 4.93 20.04
C PHE A 103 33.67 5.20 20.02
N ASN A 104 34.10 6.29 19.39
CA ASN A 104 35.50 6.72 19.40
C ASN A 104 35.98 7.08 20.81
N LYS A 105 35.12 7.69 21.65
CA LYS A 105 35.43 7.92 23.07
C LYS A 105 35.68 6.60 23.83
N LEU A 106 35.01 5.52 23.43
CA LEU A 106 35.13 4.20 24.03
C LEU A 106 36.25 3.34 23.39
N SER A 107 36.97 3.87 22.39
CA SER A 107 38.10 3.20 21.72
C SER A 107 37.79 1.82 21.14
N PHE A 108 36.58 1.61 20.64
CA PHE A 108 36.22 0.37 19.95
C PHE A 108 37.09 0.16 18.69
N PRO A 109 37.58 -1.07 18.43
CA PRO A 109 38.46 -1.34 17.29
C PRO A 109 37.74 -1.09 15.96
N LYS A 110 38.49 -0.62 14.94
CA LYS A 110 38.04 -0.37 13.56
C LYS A 110 36.90 0.66 13.37
N VAL A 111 36.40 1.29 14.42
CA VAL A 111 35.31 2.29 14.33
C VAL A 111 35.69 3.50 13.46
N ASN A 112 36.96 3.91 13.47
CA ASN A 112 37.42 4.99 12.58
C ASN A 112 37.39 4.61 11.10
N GLU A 113 37.69 3.35 10.77
CA GLU A 113 37.59 2.85 9.39
C GLU A 113 36.12 2.82 8.95
N LEU A 114 35.23 2.32 9.80
CA LEU A 114 33.78 2.32 9.57
C LEU A 114 33.22 3.73 9.39
N ASN A 115 33.63 4.68 10.24
CA ASN A 115 33.23 6.09 10.14
C ASN A 115 33.68 6.70 8.80
N LYS A 116 34.90 6.40 8.34
CA LYS A 116 35.40 6.89 7.06
C LYS A 116 34.54 6.39 5.89
N VAL A 117 34.31 5.07 5.81
CA VAL A 117 33.48 4.45 4.77
C VAL A 117 32.05 5.02 4.80
N THR A 118 31.48 5.21 5.99
CA THR A 118 30.14 5.79 6.15
C THR A 118 30.08 7.23 5.63
N ASN A 119 31.07 8.07 5.93
CA ASN A 119 31.13 9.44 5.42
C ASN A 119 31.31 9.50 3.91
N GLU A 120 32.10 8.60 3.32
CA GLU A 120 32.24 8.48 1.87
C GLU A 120 30.89 8.13 1.20
N ALA A 121 30.12 7.22 1.80
CA ALA A 121 28.76 6.90 1.36
C ALA A 121 27.84 8.12 1.44
N ILE A 122 27.84 8.87 2.56
CA ILE A 122 27.04 10.11 2.70
C ILE A 122 27.40 11.14 1.62
N ILE A 123 28.69 11.34 1.34
CA ILE A 123 29.15 12.26 0.28
C ILE A 123 28.66 11.80 -1.10
N SER A 124 28.69 10.49 -1.37
CA SER A 124 28.21 9.93 -2.62
C SER A 124 26.71 10.18 -2.81
N ILE A 125 25.92 10.03 -1.75
CA ILE A 125 24.47 10.33 -1.76
C ILE A 125 24.25 11.82 -2.03
N LYS A 126 24.97 12.73 -1.33
CA LYS A 126 24.90 14.19 -1.57
C LYS A 126 25.18 14.54 -3.03
N THR A 127 26.19 13.92 -3.62
CA THR A 127 26.58 14.18 -5.02
C THR A 127 25.52 13.67 -5.99
N ALA A 128 24.93 12.50 -5.74
CA ALA A 128 23.82 11.98 -6.53
C ALA A 128 22.58 12.89 -6.45
N THR A 129 22.24 13.40 -5.26
CA THR A 129 21.14 14.36 -5.09
C THR A 129 21.39 15.66 -5.85
N GLN A 130 22.62 16.17 -5.84
CA GLN A 130 22.99 17.37 -6.61
C GLN A 130 22.89 17.12 -8.12
N LYS A 131 23.43 16.00 -8.59
CA LYS A 131 23.36 15.61 -10.00
C LYS A 131 21.91 15.50 -10.49
N TYR A 132 21.03 14.87 -9.70
CA TYR A 132 19.59 14.84 -9.99
C TYR A 132 19.03 16.26 -10.13
N SER A 133 19.33 17.15 -9.17
CA SER A 133 18.89 18.55 -9.21
C SER A 133 19.33 19.27 -10.50
N ASP A 134 20.51 18.95 -11.01
CA ASP A 134 21.05 19.56 -12.22
C ASP A 134 20.41 18.98 -13.50
N GLU A 135 20.14 17.67 -13.52
CA GLU A 135 19.56 16.93 -14.65
C GLU A 135 18.08 17.22 -14.87
N ILE A 136 17.31 17.41 -13.79
CA ILE A 136 15.87 17.68 -13.91
C ILE A 136 15.53 19.11 -14.34
N ASN A 137 16.52 20.00 -14.50
CA ASN A 137 16.26 21.40 -14.83
C ASN A 137 15.41 21.55 -16.10
N HIS A 138 15.60 20.69 -17.10
CA HIS A 138 14.77 20.70 -18.30
C HIS A 138 13.30 20.40 -18.00
N GLU A 139 13.01 19.34 -17.24
CA GLU A 139 11.65 18.95 -16.85
C GLU A 139 11.01 19.98 -15.90
N VAL A 140 11.80 20.58 -15.01
CA VAL A 140 11.37 21.69 -14.17
C VAL A 140 10.93 22.87 -15.03
N GLU A 141 11.71 23.25 -16.05
CA GLU A 141 11.35 24.33 -16.97
C GLU A 141 10.14 23.95 -17.85
N LYS A 142 10.06 22.72 -18.34
CA LYS A 142 8.90 22.22 -19.10
C LYS A 142 7.61 22.28 -18.27
N ASN A 143 7.66 21.81 -17.02
CA ASN A 143 6.54 21.90 -16.09
C ASN A 143 6.20 23.38 -15.77
N LYS A 144 7.20 24.25 -15.55
CA LYS A 144 6.95 25.69 -15.35
C LYS A 144 6.27 26.33 -16.57
N LEU A 145 6.69 25.99 -17.79
CA LEU A 145 6.10 26.49 -19.03
C LEU A 145 4.66 26.02 -19.17
N MET A 146 4.40 24.73 -18.97
CA MET A 146 3.04 24.18 -18.99
C MET A 146 2.14 24.86 -17.95
N LEU A 147 2.61 25.07 -16.73
CA LEU A 147 1.88 25.75 -15.65
C LEU A 147 1.75 27.27 -15.86
N LYS A 148 2.51 27.85 -16.80
CA LYS A 148 2.41 29.26 -17.20
C LYS A 148 1.42 29.43 -18.35
N GLU A 149 1.45 28.53 -19.33
CA GLU A 149 0.45 28.46 -20.40
C GLU A 149 -0.92 28.07 -19.85
N ASP A 150 -0.94 27.24 -18.81
CA ASP A 150 -2.12 26.76 -18.10
C ASP A 150 -3.17 26.19 -19.08
N LYS A 151 -2.75 25.20 -19.88
CA LYS A 151 -3.59 24.54 -20.90
C LYS A 151 -4.89 23.95 -20.31
N VAL A 152 -4.87 23.54 -19.04
CA VAL A 152 -6.05 23.07 -18.30
C VAL A 152 -7.04 24.21 -18.08
N LYS A 153 -6.57 25.39 -17.65
CA LYS A 153 -7.42 26.58 -17.56
C LYS A 153 -7.97 26.99 -18.93
N ILE A 154 -7.16 26.94 -19.99
CA ILE A 154 -7.63 27.23 -21.35
C ILE A 154 -8.80 26.29 -21.72
N PHE A 155 -8.65 24.99 -21.45
CA PHE A 155 -9.71 24.01 -21.68
C PHE A 155 -10.99 24.33 -20.89
N VAL A 156 -10.87 24.68 -19.61
CA VAL A 156 -12.03 25.04 -18.77
C VAL A 156 -12.68 26.34 -19.25
N ASP A 157 -11.89 27.37 -19.60
CA ASP A 157 -12.38 28.64 -20.14
C ASP A 157 -13.11 28.43 -21.47
N GLU A 158 -12.64 27.52 -22.32
CA GLU A 158 -13.31 27.12 -23.55
C GLU A 158 -14.69 26.50 -23.26
N LEU A 159 -14.80 25.61 -22.27
CA LEU A 159 -16.09 25.04 -21.89
C LEU A 159 -17.05 26.11 -21.34
N ILE A 160 -16.55 27.04 -20.52
CA ILE A 160 -17.33 28.18 -20.03
C ILE A 160 -17.85 29.03 -21.19
N SER A 161 -16.96 29.42 -22.12
CA SER A 161 -17.32 30.28 -23.26
C SER A 161 -18.29 29.63 -24.25
N ASN A 162 -18.30 28.29 -24.34
CA ASN A 162 -19.26 27.52 -25.14
C ASN A 162 -20.56 27.22 -24.38
N GLY A 163 -20.74 27.72 -23.15
CA GLY A 163 -21.93 27.47 -22.35
C GLY A 163 -22.06 26.01 -21.87
N CYS A 164 -20.96 25.27 -21.85
CA CYS A 164 -20.88 23.86 -21.44
C CYS A 164 -20.78 23.73 -19.92
N ILE A 165 -21.48 24.60 -19.17
CA ILE A 165 -21.43 24.65 -17.71
C ILE A 165 -22.83 24.67 -17.12
N GLY A 166 -22.96 24.18 -15.89
CA GLY A 166 -24.18 24.26 -15.11
C GLY A 166 -24.46 25.67 -14.63
N THR A 167 -25.71 25.89 -14.19
CA THR A 167 -26.09 27.12 -13.50
C THR A 167 -25.92 26.93 -12.00
N PRO A 168 -25.32 27.90 -11.28
CA PRO A 168 -25.28 27.85 -9.82
C PRO A 168 -26.69 27.84 -9.25
N PHE A 169 -26.89 27.08 -8.17
CA PHE A 169 -28.15 27.11 -7.44
C PHE A 169 -28.37 28.49 -6.80
N SER A 170 -29.62 28.93 -6.81
CA SER A 170 -30.06 30.06 -6.00
C SER A 170 -29.91 29.74 -4.51
N ILE A 171 -29.91 30.78 -3.67
CA ILE A 171 -29.83 30.61 -2.21
C ILE A 171 -30.93 29.68 -1.69
N SER A 172 -32.14 29.77 -2.23
CA SER A 172 -33.26 28.92 -1.80
C SER A 172 -33.04 27.46 -2.17
N GLU A 173 -32.54 27.19 -3.38
CA GLU A 173 -32.22 25.83 -3.82
C GLU A 173 -31.08 25.24 -3.00
N LEU A 174 -30.04 26.04 -2.74
CA LEU A 174 -28.93 25.64 -1.90
C LEU A 174 -29.40 25.28 -0.49
N LEU A 175 -30.23 26.11 0.16
CA LEU A 175 -30.76 25.79 1.49
C LEU A 175 -31.57 24.48 1.52
N ASN A 176 -32.32 24.18 0.46
CA ASN A 176 -33.03 22.91 0.34
C ASN A 176 -32.06 21.73 0.23
N VAL A 177 -31.03 21.85 -0.62
CA VAL A 177 -29.99 20.83 -0.79
C VAL A 177 -29.23 20.58 0.51
N LEU A 178 -28.89 21.63 1.25
CA LEU A 178 -28.21 21.53 2.55
C LEU A 178 -29.08 20.83 3.59
N THR A 179 -30.37 21.19 3.67
CA THR A 179 -31.33 20.56 4.60
C THR A 179 -31.53 19.08 4.28
N GLU A 180 -31.65 18.75 2.99
CA GLU A 180 -31.68 17.35 2.54
C GLU A 180 -30.38 16.63 2.88
N GLY A 181 -29.23 17.29 2.67
CA GLY A 181 -27.91 16.75 2.93
C GLY A 181 -27.69 16.36 4.39
N GLU A 182 -28.14 17.18 5.34
CA GLU A 182 -28.07 16.83 6.77
C GLU A 182 -28.80 15.51 7.07
N GLN A 183 -29.96 15.31 6.45
CA GLN A 183 -30.72 14.06 6.61
C GLN A 183 -30.01 12.89 5.91
N ARG A 184 -29.54 13.10 4.67
CA ARG A 184 -28.80 12.08 3.92
C ARG A 184 -27.58 11.59 4.70
N TYR A 185 -26.77 12.49 5.22
CA TYR A 185 -25.50 12.13 5.88
C TYR A 185 -25.75 11.41 7.19
N LYS A 186 -26.78 11.84 7.95
CA LYS A 186 -27.25 11.12 9.14
C LYS A 186 -27.62 9.66 8.86
N PHE A 187 -28.20 9.38 7.69
CA PHE A 187 -28.60 8.03 7.27
C PHE A 187 -27.62 7.37 6.30
N LYS A 188 -26.42 7.95 6.09
CA LYS A 188 -25.40 7.47 5.14
C LYS A 188 -25.95 7.23 3.72
N ILE A 189 -26.83 8.12 3.27
CA ILE A 189 -27.38 8.14 1.92
C ILE A 189 -26.40 8.91 1.02
N PRO A 190 -25.96 8.33 -0.11
CA PRO A 190 -24.95 8.94 -0.98
C PRO A 190 -25.49 10.11 -1.84
N PRO A 191 -24.61 10.89 -2.49
CA PRO A 191 -23.15 10.94 -2.27
C PRO A 191 -22.79 11.99 -1.19
N GLY A 192 -21.53 11.98 -0.73
CA GLY A 192 -20.91 13.04 0.07
C GLY A 192 -20.89 12.81 1.58
N TYR A 193 -21.54 11.77 2.11
CA TYR A 193 -21.60 11.55 3.56
C TYR A 193 -20.23 11.22 4.17
N MET A 194 -19.26 10.77 3.37
CA MET A 194 -17.88 10.55 3.82
C MET A 194 -17.16 11.85 4.17
N ASP A 195 -17.67 12.99 3.70
CA ASP A 195 -17.11 14.31 3.92
C ASP A 195 -17.78 15.08 5.08
N ASP A 196 -18.64 14.44 5.88
CA ASP A 196 -19.36 15.11 6.99
C ASP A 196 -18.44 15.68 8.09
N HIS A 197 -17.20 15.20 8.15
CA HIS A 197 -16.15 15.71 9.04
C HIS A 197 -15.54 17.05 8.58
N LYS A 198 -15.80 17.49 7.34
CA LYS A 198 -15.28 18.74 6.77
C LYS A 198 -16.11 19.94 7.22
N ASP A 199 -15.58 21.15 6.98
CA ASP A 199 -16.29 22.41 7.20
C ASP A 199 -17.67 22.41 6.53
N ILE A 200 -18.65 23.06 7.16
CA ILE A 200 -20.06 23.13 6.72
C ILE A 200 -20.20 23.55 5.25
N GLN A 201 -19.33 24.46 4.77
CA GLN A 201 -19.36 24.94 3.38
C GLN A 201 -18.82 23.91 2.38
N LYS A 202 -17.93 23.00 2.81
CA LYS A 202 -17.26 22.03 1.93
C LYS A 202 -17.88 20.65 1.98
N LYS A 203 -18.51 20.28 3.09
CA LYS A 203 -19.04 18.92 3.28
C LYS A 203 -20.16 18.54 2.31
N PHE A 204 -20.85 19.51 1.72
CA PHE A 204 -21.95 19.27 0.77
C PHE A 204 -21.57 19.40 -0.70
N GLY A 205 -20.27 19.57 -1.03
CA GLY A 205 -19.81 19.75 -2.42
C GLY A 205 -20.28 18.64 -3.35
N ASP A 206 -20.00 17.39 -2.98
CA ASP A 206 -20.44 16.18 -3.72
C ASP A 206 -21.95 16.15 -3.94
N LEU A 207 -22.74 16.49 -2.92
CA LEU A 207 -24.19 16.50 -3.01
C LEU A 207 -24.68 17.60 -3.95
N ILE A 208 -24.13 18.81 -3.87
CA ILE A 208 -24.50 19.93 -4.74
C ILE A 208 -24.18 19.58 -6.20
N LEU A 209 -22.99 19.03 -6.45
CA LEU A 209 -22.54 18.55 -7.75
C LEU A 209 -23.49 17.49 -8.30
N TRP A 210 -23.87 16.52 -7.46
CA TRP A 210 -24.81 15.46 -7.83
C TRP A 210 -26.21 16.02 -8.16
N LYS A 211 -26.74 16.93 -7.35
CA LYS A 211 -28.03 17.58 -7.62
C LYS A 211 -28.03 18.39 -8.91
N GLN A 212 -26.94 19.09 -9.23
CA GLN A 212 -26.79 19.78 -10.53
C GLN A 212 -26.78 18.78 -11.70
N THR A 213 -26.12 17.63 -11.52
CA THR A 213 -26.12 16.54 -12.51
C THR A 213 -27.53 16.01 -12.78
N LEU A 214 -28.35 15.82 -11.72
CA LEU A 214 -29.73 15.36 -11.85
C LEU A 214 -30.62 16.38 -12.58
N GLU A 215 -30.51 17.67 -12.26
CA GLU A 215 -31.28 18.72 -12.95
C GLU A 215 -30.90 18.81 -14.44
N GLN A 216 -29.60 18.67 -14.77
CA GLN A 216 -29.13 18.63 -16.15
C GLN A 216 -29.68 17.40 -16.91
N ALA A 217 -29.62 16.22 -16.29
CA ALA A 217 -30.16 14.99 -16.87
C ALA A 217 -31.68 15.07 -17.09
N LYS A 218 -32.40 15.69 -16.14
CA LYS A 218 -33.84 15.94 -16.23
C LYS A 218 -34.20 16.86 -17.39
N LEU A 219 -33.45 17.94 -17.57
CA LEU A 219 -33.72 18.95 -18.60
C LEU A 219 -33.50 18.40 -20.01
N TYR A 220 -32.37 17.71 -20.25
CA TYR A 220 -31.96 17.31 -21.61
C TYR A 220 -32.33 15.87 -21.97
N GLN A 221 -32.63 15.00 -21.00
CA GLN A 221 -32.97 13.59 -21.23
C GLN A 221 -31.97 12.89 -22.16
N GLN A 222 -30.68 13.03 -21.86
CA GLN A 222 -29.56 12.43 -22.59
C GLN A 222 -28.92 11.30 -21.78
N PRO A 223 -28.31 10.29 -22.43
CA PRO A 223 -27.41 9.36 -21.76
C PRO A 223 -26.29 10.15 -21.07
N THR A 224 -25.86 9.73 -19.89
CA THR A 224 -24.87 10.48 -19.10
C THR A 224 -23.72 9.57 -18.70
N ILE A 225 -22.49 10.05 -18.90
CA ILE A 225 -21.27 9.48 -18.34
C ILE A 225 -20.76 10.46 -17.29
N PHE A 226 -20.78 10.06 -16.02
CA PHE A 226 -20.19 10.80 -14.93
C PHE A 226 -18.80 10.24 -14.64
N ILE A 227 -17.79 11.11 -14.69
CA ILE A 227 -16.38 10.75 -14.55
C ILE A 227 -15.85 11.36 -13.25
N THR A 228 -15.24 10.52 -12.42
CA THR A 228 -14.62 10.93 -11.15
C THR A 228 -13.32 10.18 -10.91
N LEU A 229 -12.50 10.69 -9.98
CA LEU A 229 -11.38 9.96 -9.37
C LEU A 229 -11.69 9.49 -7.94
N ASP A 230 -12.92 9.72 -7.46
CA ASP A 230 -13.33 9.28 -6.13
C ASP A 230 -13.55 7.76 -6.14
N THR A 231 -13.09 7.08 -5.09
CA THR A 231 -13.18 5.62 -4.91
C THR A 231 -13.82 5.24 -3.57
N LYS A 232 -14.45 6.20 -2.88
CA LYS A 232 -15.03 6.03 -1.54
C LYS A 232 -16.36 5.29 -1.56
N GLU A 233 -16.77 4.80 -0.39
CA GLU A 233 -17.98 4.02 -0.19
C GLU A 233 -19.29 4.78 -0.46
N ASP A 234 -19.29 6.11 -0.42
CA ASP A 234 -20.46 6.93 -0.76
C ASP A 234 -20.67 7.10 -2.27
N TRP A 235 -19.70 6.73 -3.09
CA TRP A 235 -19.86 6.63 -4.55
C TRP A 235 -19.92 5.18 -5.03
N TRP A 236 -19.23 4.27 -4.34
CA TRP A 236 -18.99 2.90 -4.78
C TRP A 236 -19.38 1.85 -3.73
N VAL A 237 -19.82 0.69 -4.20
CA VAL A 237 -19.79 -0.54 -3.40
C VAL A 237 -18.35 -1.05 -3.43
N LEU A 238 -17.74 -1.22 -2.25
CA LEU A 238 -16.35 -1.68 -2.11
C LEU A 238 -16.28 -3.19 -1.82
N ASP A 239 -15.20 -3.84 -2.27
CA ASP A 239 -14.86 -5.19 -1.83
C ASP A 239 -14.24 -5.19 -0.42
N GLU A 240 -13.94 -6.38 0.11
CA GLU A 240 -13.30 -6.54 1.43
C GLU A 240 -11.93 -5.85 1.54
N LYS A 241 -11.31 -5.55 0.40
CA LYS A 241 -10.01 -4.87 0.28
C LYS A 241 -10.17 -3.37 -0.01
N GLY A 242 -11.38 -2.82 0.06
CA GLY A 242 -11.66 -1.41 -0.19
C GLY A 242 -11.64 -0.99 -1.66
N ASN A 243 -11.61 -1.92 -2.63
CA ASN A 243 -11.63 -1.58 -4.05
C ASN A 243 -13.07 -1.37 -4.55
N PRO A 244 -13.30 -0.37 -5.43
CA PRO A 244 -14.60 -0.21 -6.10
C PRO A 244 -14.99 -1.43 -6.93
N LEU A 245 -16.20 -1.94 -6.72
CA LEU A 245 -16.80 -3.04 -7.50
C LEU A 245 -17.87 -2.58 -8.49
N ARG A 246 -18.66 -1.55 -8.11
CA ARG A 246 -19.72 -0.95 -8.92
C ARG A 246 -20.24 0.32 -8.24
N PRO A 247 -20.89 1.24 -8.98
CA PRO A 247 -21.52 2.40 -8.36
C PRO A 247 -22.63 2.01 -7.37
N ARG A 248 -22.88 2.88 -6.39
CA ARG A 248 -23.99 2.74 -5.43
C ARG A 248 -25.35 2.69 -6.14
N ASP A 249 -26.21 1.75 -5.73
CA ASP A 249 -27.52 1.56 -6.34
C ASP A 249 -28.42 2.78 -6.14
N GLU A 250 -28.28 3.47 -5.00
CA GLU A 250 -29.04 4.66 -4.65
C GLU A 250 -28.83 5.79 -5.67
N LEU A 251 -27.60 5.99 -6.15
CA LEU A 251 -27.29 6.98 -7.19
C LEU A 251 -27.97 6.62 -8.51
N LEU A 252 -27.93 5.34 -8.90
CA LEU A 252 -28.56 4.86 -10.13
C LEU A 252 -30.09 4.95 -10.05
N MET A 253 -30.68 4.70 -8.87
CA MET A 253 -32.12 4.82 -8.64
C MET A 253 -32.56 6.29 -8.68
N GLU A 254 -31.86 7.18 -7.96
CA GLU A 254 -32.17 8.60 -7.93
C GLU A 254 -32.05 9.24 -9.34
N PHE A 255 -31.04 8.85 -10.11
CA PHE A 255 -30.90 9.30 -11.50
C PHE A 255 -32.10 8.88 -12.37
N LYS A 256 -32.62 7.66 -12.19
CA LYS A 256 -33.78 7.14 -12.94
C LYS A 256 -35.07 7.91 -12.64
N GLU A 257 -35.19 8.52 -11.46
CA GLU A 257 -36.33 9.38 -11.11
C GLU A 257 -36.32 10.69 -11.92
N HIS A 258 -35.13 11.13 -12.35
CA HIS A 258 -34.92 12.39 -13.07
C HIS A 258 -34.79 12.18 -14.58
N SER A 259 -34.24 11.05 -15.03
CA SER A 259 -34.00 10.75 -16.45
C SER A 259 -34.30 9.29 -16.79
N LYS A 260 -34.94 9.07 -17.95
CA LYS A 260 -35.18 7.71 -18.48
C LYS A 260 -34.00 7.14 -19.26
N LYS A 261 -32.90 7.90 -19.38
CA LYS A 261 -31.69 7.52 -20.11
C LYS A 261 -30.69 6.81 -19.21
N PRO A 262 -29.74 6.03 -19.76
CA PRO A 262 -28.73 5.36 -18.95
C PRO A 262 -27.73 6.34 -18.34
N LEU A 263 -27.28 6.04 -17.12
CA LEU A 263 -26.15 6.66 -16.44
C LEU A 263 -25.01 5.64 -16.34
N ALA A 264 -23.81 6.07 -16.70
CA ALA A 264 -22.58 5.39 -16.40
C ALA A 264 -21.77 6.24 -15.41
N ILE A 265 -21.37 5.67 -14.27
CA ILE A 265 -20.39 6.27 -13.36
C ILE A 265 -19.09 5.46 -13.54
N MET A 266 -17.99 6.13 -13.85
CA MET A 266 -16.69 5.48 -14.09
C MET A 266 -15.51 6.34 -13.65
N GLN A 267 -14.38 5.67 -13.49
CA GLN A 267 -13.11 6.32 -13.15
C GLN A 267 -12.53 7.06 -14.36
N PHE A 268 -11.77 8.12 -14.11
CA PHE A 268 -11.19 8.95 -15.18
C PHE A 268 -10.22 8.20 -16.09
N ASN A 269 -9.34 7.38 -15.53
CA ASN A 269 -8.42 6.53 -16.27
C ASN A 269 -9.16 5.56 -17.22
N ASP A 270 -10.22 4.91 -16.72
CA ASP A 270 -11.05 3.99 -17.53
C ASP A 270 -11.73 4.74 -18.70
N PHE A 271 -12.24 5.95 -18.44
CA PHE A 271 -12.82 6.78 -19.49
C PHE A 271 -11.78 7.16 -20.56
N ILE A 272 -10.61 7.66 -20.17
CA ILE A 272 -9.57 8.07 -21.12
C ILE A 272 -9.07 6.88 -21.94
N GLU A 273 -8.86 5.73 -21.32
CA GLU A 273 -8.44 4.51 -22.02
C GLU A 273 -9.47 4.10 -23.09
N LYS A 274 -10.77 4.12 -22.75
CA LYS A 274 -11.82 3.72 -23.70
C LYS A 274 -12.08 4.78 -24.78
N ALA A 275 -12.15 6.05 -24.39
CA ALA A 275 -12.38 7.15 -25.31
C ALA A 275 -11.24 7.26 -26.33
N SER A 276 -9.98 7.19 -25.87
CA SER A 276 -8.80 7.21 -26.74
C SER A 276 -8.77 6.04 -27.73
N LYS A 277 -9.22 4.85 -27.34
CA LYS A 277 -9.38 3.70 -28.24
C LYS A 277 -10.42 3.94 -29.33
N ILE A 278 -11.56 4.55 -29.01
CA ILE A 278 -12.63 4.79 -30.00
C ILE A 278 -12.22 5.87 -31.01
N ILE A 279 -11.49 6.90 -30.57
CA ILE A 279 -11.05 8.02 -31.42
C ILE A 279 -9.66 7.83 -32.04
N ASP A 280 -9.03 6.67 -31.86
CA ASP A 280 -7.70 6.31 -32.36
C ASP A 280 -6.57 7.26 -31.90
N MET A 281 -6.60 7.65 -30.61
CA MET A 281 -5.62 8.54 -29.96
C MET A 281 -4.96 7.89 -28.74
N VAL A 282 -4.74 6.57 -28.78
CA VAL A 282 -4.13 5.82 -27.68
C VAL A 282 -2.67 6.23 -27.51
N ASP A 283 -2.30 6.67 -26.30
CA ASP A 283 -0.91 6.92 -25.92
C ASP A 283 -0.49 6.01 -24.76
N TYR A 284 0.56 5.23 -24.97
CA TYR A 284 0.98 4.22 -24.00
C TYR A 284 1.56 4.84 -22.72
N LYS A 285 2.21 6.01 -22.81
CA LYS A 285 2.80 6.69 -21.65
C LYS A 285 1.72 7.21 -20.73
N THR A 286 0.70 7.85 -21.30
CA THR A 286 -0.51 8.27 -20.60
C THR A 286 -1.21 7.07 -19.95
N ASN A 287 -1.39 5.97 -20.68
CA ASN A 287 -2.02 4.78 -20.11
C ASN A 287 -1.21 4.15 -18.96
N LEU A 288 0.12 4.13 -19.05
CA LEU A 288 0.99 3.66 -17.98
C LEU A 288 0.89 4.55 -16.74
N GLU A 289 1.03 5.87 -16.91
CA GLU A 289 0.99 6.83 -15.80
C GLU A 289 -0.39 6.82 -15.10
N MET A 290 -1.48 6.72 -15.86
CA MET A 290 -2.84 6.69 -15.30
C MET A 290 -3.22 5.35 -14.65
N ASN A 291 -2.55 4.24 -15.00
CA ASN A 291 -2.91 2.89 -14.56
C ASN A 291 -1.75 2.14 -13.88
N ALA A 292 -0.76 2.87 -13.37
CA ALA A 292 0.50 2.32 -12.89
C ALA A 292 0.32 1.23 -11.80
N THR A 293 -0.57 1.49 -10.84
CA THR A 293 -0.91 0.51 -9.78
C THR A 293 -1.54 -0.76 -10.34
N THR A 294 -2.40 -0.65 -11.35
CA THR A 294 -3.02 -1.81 -12.00
C THR A 294 -1.96 -2.68 -12.69
N TYR A 295 -1.03 -2.05 -13.43
CA TYR A 295 0.10 -2.75 -14.04
C TYR A 295 0.99 -3.41 -12.98
N GLY A 296 1.36 -2.70 -11.92
CA GLY A 296 2.18 -3.26 -10.84
C GLY A 296 1.54 -4.49 -10.18
N LEU A 297 0.22 -4.48 -9.94
CA LEU A 297 -0.50 -5.65 -9.42
C LEU A 297 -0.53 -6.82 -10.42
N GLU A 298 -0.65 -6.53 -11.73
CA GLU A 298 -0.53 -7.57 -12.76
C GLU A 298 0.88 -8.19 -12.76
N PHE A 299 1.92 -7.38 -12.57
CA PHE A 299 3.32 -7.83 -12.54
C PHE A 299 3.56 -8.75 -11.36
N ILE A 300 3.11 -8.34 -10.17
CA ILE A 300 3.17 -9.15 -8.95
C ILE A 300 2.40 -10.46 -9.12
N SER A 301 1.21 -10.41 -9.72
CA SER A 301 0.39 -11.61 -9.96
C SER A 301 1.08 -12.60 -10.89
N ARG A 302 1.77 -12.11 -11.93
CA ARG A 302 2.49 -12.96 -12.90
C ARG A 302 3.78 -13.55 -12.34
N VAL A 303 4.56 -12.79 -11.58
CA VAL A 303 5.82 -13.27 -10.97
C VAL A 303 5.54 -14.14 -9.75
N GLY A 304 4.50 -13.83 -8.98
CA GLY A 304 4.15 -14.48 -7.73
C GLY A 304 4.69 -13.71 -6.53
N TRP A 305 3.79 -13.21 -5.68
CA TRP A 305 4.15 -12.38 -4.53
C TRP A 305 5.09 -13.09 -3.55
N GLU A 306 4.81 -14.35 -3.24
CA GLU A 306 5.66 -15.20 -2.38
C GLU A 306 7.10 -15.29 -2.89
N GLN A 307 7.29 -15.45 -4.20
CA GLN A 307 8.62 -15.56 -4.80
C GLN A 307 9.42 -14.26 -4.62
N LEU A 308 8.74 -13.11 -4.72
CA LEU A 308 9.34 -11.80 -4.47
C LEU A 308 9.76 -11.65 -3.00
N LEU A 309 8.89 -12.05 -2.06
CA LEU A 309 9.18 -12.01 -0.62
C LEU A 309 10.39 -12.87 -0.23
N LEU A 310 10.49 -14.07 -0.82
CA LEU A 310 11.62 -14.98 -0.55
C LEU A 310 12.91 -14.49 -1.19
N ARG A 311 12.85 -14.00 -2.43
CA ARG A 311 14.04 -13.53 -3.16
C ARG A 311 14.67 -12.30 -2.51
N ASP A 312 13.84 -11.37 -2.02
CA ASP A 312 14.30 -10.09 -1.47
C ASP A 312 14.42 -10.12 0.07
N GLU A 313 14.64 -11.33 0.60
CA GLU A 313 15.11 -11.60 1.96
C GLU A 313 14.21 -11.08 3.11
N LEU A 314 12.87 -11.09 2.93
CA LEU A 314 11.94 -10.71 4.00
C LEU A 314 12.19 -11.51 5.29
N THR A 315 12.44 -12.82 5.18
CA THR A 315 12.69 -13.69 6.33
C THR A 315 13.97 -13.29 7.09
N ASN A 316 15.02 -12.86 6.39
CA ASN A 316 16.24 -12.34 7.03
C ASN A 316 15.98 -11.03 7.75
N TYR A 317 15.20 -10.12 7.14
CA TYR A 317 14.77 -8.89 7.78
C TYR A 317 14.00 -9.18 9.07
N LEU A 318 13.01 -10.07 9.02
CA LEU A 318 12.21 -10.46 10.18
C LEU A 318 13.09 -11.08 11.28
N ALA A 319 14.01 -11.98 10.92
CA ALA A 319 14.91 -12.65 11.88
C ALA A 319 15.85 -11.68 12.62
N GLN A 320 16.15 -10.53 12.02
CA GLN A 320 17.01 -9.49 12.60
C GLN A 320 16.22 -8.35 13.23
N ASN A 321 14.89 -8.38 13.17
CA ASN A 321 14.05 -7.30 13.65
C ASN A 321 14.00 -7.29 15.19
N ASP A 322 14.21 -6.11 15.80
CA ASP A 322 14.20 -5.93 17.26
C ASP A 322 12.90 -6.40 17.93
N VAL A 323 11.75 -6.31 17.26
CA VAL A 323 10.47 -6.78 17.80
C VAL A 323 10.55 -8.29 18.07
N LEU A 324 10.99 -9.07 17.08
CA LEU A 324 11.10 -10.51 17.19
C LEU A 324 12.26 -10.90 18.13
N LEU A 325 13.42 -10.26 18.00
CA LEU A 325 14.57 -10.54 18.87
C LEU A 325 14.26 -10.30 20.35
N ASN A 326 13.56 -9.21 20.68
CA ASN A 326 13.14 -8.94 22.05
C ASN A 326 12.08 -9.93 22.54
N TYR A 327 11.19 -10.37 21.64
CA TYR A 327 10.12 -11.29 21.96
C TYR A 327 10.61 -12.71 22.29
N PHE A 328 11.68 -13.16 21.64
CA PHE A 328 12.26 -14.50 21.84
C PHE A 328 13.43 -14.52 22.84
N HIS A 329 13.69 -13.41 23.54
CA HIS A 329 14.64 -13.34 24.67
C HIS A 329 16.02 -13.98 24.42
N SER A 330 16.56 -13.87 23.20
CA SER A 330 17.85 -14.45 22.78
C SER A 330 17.90 -15.97 22.57
N VAL A 331 16.75 -16.66 22.52
CA VAL A 331 16.69 -18.03 21.99
C VAL A 331 16.95 -17.97 20.47
N PRO A 332 17.86 -18.78 19.91
CA PRO A 332 18.02 -18.86 18.46
C PRO A 332 16.72 -19.31 17.81
N PHE A 333 16.28 -18.61 16.76
CA PHE A 333 15.10 -18.97 15.99
C PHE A 333 15.35 -18.78 14.50
N TYR A 334 14.60 -19.52 13.69
CA TYR A 334 14.52 -19.27 12.25
C TYR A 334 13.07 -19.05 11.85
N ILE A 335 12.89 -18.34 10.73
CA ILE A 335 11.59 -17.92 10.23
C ILE A 335 11.42 -18.50 8.83
N GLU A 336 10.30 -19.18 8.63
CA GLU A 336 9.82 -19.61 7.33
C GLU A 336 8.48 -18.94 7.06
N LEU A 337 8.21 -18.61 5.80
CA LEU A 337 6.86 -18.21 5.41
C LEU A 337 5.96 -19.45 5.54
N ASP A 338 4.81 -19.30 6.23
CA ASP A 338 3.83 -20.39 6.36
C ASP A 338 3.15 -20.64 4.99
N ASP A 339 2.28 -21.65 4.91
CA ASP A 339 1.56 -22.05 3.70
C ASP A 339 1.09 -20.87 2.83
N ILE A 340 1.10 -21.06 1.50
CA ILE A 340 0.71 -20.06 0.48
C ILE A 340 -0.65 -19.38 0.79
N HIS A 341 -1.52 -20.06 1.52
CA HIS A 341 -2.83 -19.56 1.94
C HIS A 341 -2.80 -18.43 2.98
N ASP A 342 -1.68 -18.24 3.68
CA ASP A 342 -1.49 -17.17 4.68
C ASP A 342 -0.67 -15.98 4.13
N ILE A 343 -0.41 -15.94 2.83
CA ILE A 343 0.27 -14.82 2.15
C ILE A 343 -0.77 -13.94 1.44
N TYR A 344 -0.98 -12.74 1.96
CA TYR A 344 -1.93 -11.79 1.40
C TYR A 344 -1.27 -10.95 0.32
N LEU A 345 -1.91 -10.87 -0.86
CA LEU A 345 -1.48 -9.97 -1.93
C LEU A 345 -1.33 -8.53 -1.39
N PRO A 346 -0.30 -7.80 -1.83
CA PRO A 346 -0.03 -6.48 -1.31
C PRO A 346 -1.12 -5.49 -1.72
N ASN A 347 -1.47 -4.61 -0.80
CA ASN A 347 -2.12 -3.35 -1.10
C ASN A 347 -1.06 -2.42 -1.70
N LEU A 348 -0.97 -2.40 -3.02
CA LEU A 348 0.03 -1.64 -3.77
C LEU A 348 -0.44 -0.21 -4.05
N GLN A 349 0.45 0.75 -3.86
CA GLN A 349 0.32 2.10 -4.37
C GLN A 349 1.57 2.47 -5.17
N VAL A 350 1.42 2.64 -6.49
CA VAL A 350 2.51 3.19 -7.30
C VAL A 350 2.52 4.71 -7.18
N ASN A 351 3.66 5.24 -6.75
CA ASN A 351 3.86 6.64 -6.40
C ASN A 351 4.52 7.42 -7.54
N SER A 352 5.31 6.76 -8.37
CA SER A 352 6.01 7.38 -9.49
C SER A 352 6.03 6.47 -10.72
N VAL A 353 6.00 7.09 -11.90
CA VAL A 353 6.27 6.45 -13.19
C VAL A 353 7.25 7.32 -13.95
N ASN A 354 8.41 6.78 -14.26
CA ASN A 354 9.44 7.42 -15.07
C ASN A 354 9.60 6.67 -16.39
N ILE A 355 9.53 7.39 -17.50
CA ILE A 355 9.64 6.81 -18.84
C ILE A 355 10.76 7.52 -19.59
N LEU A 356 11.91 6.86 -19.73
CA LEU A 356 13.06 7.36 -20.48
C LEU A 356 13.22 6.55 -21.77
N GLN A 357 12.83 7.15 -22.89
CA GLN A 357 12.72 6.47 -24.20
C GLN A 357 11.74 5.28 -24.13
N ASN A 358 12.26 4.07 -24.01
CA ASN A 358 11.49 2.83 -23.86
C ASN A 358 11.65 2.21 -22.46
N LEU A 359 12.61 2.65 -21.65
CA LEU A 359 12.78 2.14 -20.29
C LEU A 359 11.75 2.79 -19.38
N VAL A 360 11.02 1.97 -18.64
CA VAL A 360 10.02 2.39 -17.66
C VAL A 360 10.45 1.94 -16.29
N VAL A 361 10.46 2.88 -15.34
CA VAL A 361 10.68 2.61 -13.92
C VAL A 361 9.44 3.08 -13.17
N MET A 362 8.79 2.18 -12.45
CA MET A 362 7.68 2.49 -11.55
C MET A 362 8.12 2.23 -10.12
N GLU A 363 7.91 3.19 -9.23
CA GLU A 363 8.24 3.04 -7.82
C GLU A 363 6.97 3.20 -7.00
N GLY A 364 6.82 2.35 -5.99
CA GLY A 364 5.64 2.31 -5.16
C GLY A 364 5.96 1.92 -3.73
N SER A 365 4.92 1.97 -2.92
CA SER A 365 4.87 1.43 -1.58
C SER A 365 3.78 0.38 -1.52
N PHE A 366 3.94 -0.58 -0.61
CA PHE A 366 2.92 -1.57 -0.36
C PHE A 366 2.75 -1.85 1.12
N GLU A 367 1.58 -2.35 1.47
CA GLU A 367 1.29 -3.02 2.73
C GLU A 367 0.85 -4.44 2.44
N SER A 368 1.30 -5.41 3.23
CA SER A 368 0.97 -6.83 3.06
C SER A 368 0.94 -7.52 4.42
N GLN A 369 0.35 -8.71 4.44
CA GLN A 369 0.30 -9.57 5.61
C GLN A 369 0.79 -10.97 5.22
N VAL A 370 1.60 -11.56 6.09
CA VAL A 370 2.11 -12.93 5.93
C VAL A 370 1.92 -13.74 7.20
N GLY A 371 1.54 -15.01 7.06
CA GLY A 371 1.77 -16.03 8.07
C GLY A 371 3.23 -16.46 8.06
N VAL A 372 3.81 -16.59 9.24
CA VAL A 372 5.16 -17.13 9.42
C VAL A 372 5.16 -18.25 10.44
N LEU A 373 5.95 -19.28 10.16
CA LEU A 373 6.34 -20.31 11.11
C LEU A 373 7.66 -19.89 11.74
N ILE A 374 7.68 -19.83 13.06
CA ILE A 374 8.86 -19.47 13.83
C ILE A 374 9.27 -20.69 14.65
N THR A 375 10.46 -21.20 14.40
CA THR A 375 10.99 -22.35 15.12
C THR A 375 12.06 -21.90 16.08
N GLU A 376 11.79 -22.03 17.37
CA GLU A 376 12.70 -21.73 18.48
C GLU A 376 13.57 -22.98 18.76
N GLU A 377 14.89 -22.82 18.74
CA GLU A 377 15.85 -23.89 19.04
C GLU A 377 16.37 -23.76 20.48
N HIS A 378 15.76 -24.49 21.41
CA HIS A 378 16.19 -24.49 22.81
C HIS A 378 17.38 -25.44 23.06
N SER A 379 17.46 -26.55 22.33
CA SER A 379 18.58 -27.48 22.38
C SER A 379 18.66 -28.31 21.11
N LYS A 380 19.75 -29.07 20.95
CA LYS A 380 19.91 -30.06 19.86
C LYS A 380 18.76 -31.07 19.77
N ASN A 381 18.02 -31.28 20.86
CA ASN A 381 17.02 -32.33 20.98
C ASN A 381 15.59 -31.79 21.20
N TYR A 382 15.40 -30.48 21.25
CA TYR A 382 14.10 -29.85 21.46
C TYR A 382 14.03 -28.49 20.77
N SER A 383 13.03 -28.36 19.91
CA SER A 383 12.59 -27.12 19.28
C SER A 383 11.08 -27.01 19.44
N CYS A 384 10.56 -25.78 19.43
CA CYS A 384 9.13 -25.55 19.38
C CYS A 384 8.77 -24.58 18.26
N GLU A 385 7.63 -24.85 17.62
CA GLU A 385 7.09 -24.04 16.55
C GLU A 385 5.99 -23.13 17.09
N SER A 386 6.03 -21.86 16.72
CA SER A 386 4.97 -20.89 16.93
C SER A 386 4.55 -20.31 15.59
N ARG A 387 3.27 -19.93 15.44
CA ARG A 387 2.79 -19.23 14.25
C ARG A 387 2.59 -17.76 14.55
N ALA A 388 2.88 -16.89 13.59
CA ALA A 388 2.56 -15.48 13.70
C ALA A 388 1.98 -14.94 12.39
N TRP A 389 1.03 -14.03 12.49
CA TRP A 389 0.63 -13.18 11.37
C TRP A 389 1.33 -11.84 11.53
N ILE A 390 2.08 -11.43 10.52
CA ILE A 390 2.83 -10.17 10.53
C ILE A 390 2.29 -9.29 9.41
N SER A 391 1.82 -8.11 9.77
CA SER A 391 1.49 -7.03 8.85
C SER A 391 2.70 -6.13 8.70
N PHE A 392 3.09 -5.82 7.47
CA PHE A 392 4.30 -5.07 7.17
C PHE A 392 4.10 -4.15 5.97
N SER A 393 4.87 -3.09 5.92
CA SER A 393 5.00 -2.22 4.75
C SER A 393 6.36 -2.38 4.09
N GLY A 394 6.49 -1.88 2.87
CA GLY A 394 7.76 -1.81 2.16
C GLY A 394 7.70 -0.94 0.91
N SER A 395 8.85 -0.78 0.27
CA SER A 395 9.02 -0.16 -1.05
C SER A 395 9.12 -1.22 -2.14
N ILE A 396 8.60 -0.92 -3.33
CA ILE A 396 8.69 -1.78 -4.51
C ILE A 396 9.06 -0.96 -5.74
N THR A 397 9.94 -1.52 -6.56
CA THR A 397 10.38 -0.95 -7.83
C THR A 397 10.12 -1.94 -8.95
N PHE A 398 9.56 -1.46 -10.06
CA PHE A 398 9.39 -2.21 -11.30
C PHE A 398 10.20 -1.54 -12.40
N GLU A 399 11.07 -2.27 -13.07
CA GLU A 399 11.86 -1.80 -14.21
C GLU A 399 11.59 -2.71 -15.42
N PHE A 400 11.22 -2.13 -16.56
CA PHE A 400 10.92 -2.90 -17.78
C PHE A 400 11.02 -2.03 -19.04
N GLU A 401 11.14 -2.66 -20.21
CA GLU A 401 11.05 -1.99 -21.49
C GLU A 401 9.61 -1.99 -22.03
N ALA A 402 9.18 -0.82 -22.53
CA ALA A 402 7.92 -0.61 -23.22
C ALA A 402 8.09 -0.55 -24.74
N ASN A 403 7.28 -1.32 -25.47
CA ASN A 403 7.18 -1.29 -26.91
C ASN A 403 6.09 -0.31 -27.36
N SER A 404 6.52 0.90 -27.73
CA SER A 404 5.66 1.98 -28.25
C SER A 404 4.87 1.64 -29.53
N LYS A 405 5.21 0.56 -30.24
CA LYS A 405 4.53 0.13 -31.48
C LYS A 405 3.52 -1.00 -31.26
N ALA A 406 3.43 -1.56 -30.06
CA ALA A 406 2.52 -2.66 -29.79
C ALA A 406 1.08 -2.16 -29.62
N ALA A 407 0.14 -2.78 -30.34
CA ALA A 407 -1.27 -2.38 -30.34
C ALA A 407 -2.07 -2.85 -29.12
N LYS A 408 -1.50 -3.70 -28.25
CA LYS A 408 -2.21 -4.30 -27.10
C LYS A 408 -1.34 -4.42 -25.86
N ASP A 409 -0.25 -5.17 -25.96
CA ASP A 409 0.67 -5.37 -24.84
C ASP A 409 1.93 -4.55 -25.09
N ILE A 410 1.99 -3.40 -24.44
CA ILE A 410 3.11 -2.47 -24.54
C ILE A 410 4.32 -2.99 -23.77
N LEU A 411 4.24 -4.11 -23.06
CA LEU A 411 5.28 -4.60 -22.16
C LEU A 411 6.14 -5.66 -22.82
N VAL A 412 7.46 -5.51 -22.69
CA VAL A 412 8.42 -6.56 -23.03
C VAL A 412 8.69 -7.37 -21.76
N TRP A 413 7.86 -8.39 -21.50
CA TRP A 413 7.87 -9.16 -20.26
C TRP A 413 9.24 -9.73 -19.85
N ASP A 414 10.07 -10.10 -20.81
CA ASP A 414 11.42 -10.66 -20.54
C ASP A 414 12.39 -9.64 -19.91
N THR A 415 12.05 -8.35 -19.93
CA THR A 415 12.86 -7.27 -19.34
C THR A 415 12.38 -6.86 -17.94
N LEU A 416 11.26 -7.41 -17.47
CA LEU A 416 10.66 -7.02 -16.21
C LEU A 416 11.53 -7.47 -15.02
N THR A 417 12.04 -6.49 -14.30
CA THR A 417 12.68 -6.64 -13.01
C THR A 417 11.77 -6.03 -11.96
N ILE A 418 11.56 -6.73 -10.86
CA ILE A 418 10.82 -6.25 -9.70
C ILE A 418 11.79 -6.33 -8.54
N GLU A 419 11.88 -5.32 -7.68
CA GLU A 419 12.67 -5.34 -6.46
C GLU A 419 11.81 -4.83 -5.31
N ILE A 420 11.80 -5.53 -4.17
CA ILE A 420 11.16 -5.04 -2.94
C ILE A 420 12.18 -4.87 -1.82
N GLY A 421 11.85 -4.03 -0.84
CA GLY A 421 12.70 -3.79 0.31
C GLY A 421 12.14 -2.74 1.25
N GLY A 422 13.00 -2.16 2.10
CA GLY A 422 12.61 -1.09 3.02
C GLY A 422 11.51 -1.51 4.00
N PHE A 423 11.55 -2.76 4.45
CA PHE A 423 10.48 -3.35 5.25
C PHE A 423 10.32 -2.68 6.62
N GLU A 424 9.08 -2.53 7.06
CA GLU A 424 8.71 -2.09 8.41
C GLU A 424 7.54 -2.93 8.93
N ILE A 425 7.68 -3.48 10.15
CA ILE A 425 6.58 -4.19 10.82
C ILE A 425 5.55 -3.17 11.30
N LEU A 426 4.30 -3.33 10.86
CA LEU A 426 3.17 -2.48 11.24
C LEU A 426 2.38 -3.06 12.41
N ASP A 427 2.11 -4.37 12.37
CA ASP A 427 1.34 -5.09 13.39
C ASP A 427 1.72 -6.57 13.39
N TYR A 428 1.48 -7.27 14.50
CA TYR A 428 1.77 -8.70 14.62
C TYR A 428 0.84 -9.41 15.62
N VAL A 429 0.47 -10.65 15.29
CA VAL A 429 -0.33 -11.53 16.14
C VAL A 429 0.33 -12.88 16.25
N PHE A 430 0.81 -13.23 17.45
CA PHE A 430 1.37 -14.55 17.74
C PHE A 430 0.29 -15.51 18.17
N ARG A 431 0.33 -16.74 17.64
CA ARG A 431 -0.35 -17.90 18.19
C ARG A 431 0.69 -18.86 18.73
N PHE A 432 0.65 -18.98 20.04
CA PHE A 432 1.55 -19.84 20.78
C PHE A 432 1.20 -21.32 20.59
N ASN A 433 2.22 -22.14 20.65
CA ASN A 433 2.09 -23.53 21.05
C ASN A 433 1.91 -23.58 22.58
N GLU A 434 0.99 -24.42 23.06
CA GLU A 434 0.74 -24.67 24.50
C GLU A 434 2.04 -25.04 25.25
N GLU A 435 2.98 -25.68 24.54
CA GLU A 435 4.31 -26.03 25.03
C GLU A 435 5.18 -24.83 25.45
N ARG A 436 4.89 -23.61 24.97
CA ARG A 436 5.61 -22.39 25.37
C ARG A 436 5.11 -21.81 26.71
N GLU A 437 3.87 -22.10 27.09
CA GLU A 437 3.29 -21.60 28.35
C GLU A 437 3.82 -22.31 29.60
N VAL A 438 4.53 -23.44 29.44
CA VAL A 438 5.12 -24.18 30.56
C VAL A 438 6.27 -23.39 31.22
N PRO A 439 6.20 -23.11 32.54
CA PRO A 439 7.23 -22.39 33.28
C PRO A 439 8.62 -23.00 33.12
N GLU A 440 9.67 -22.17 33.10
CA GLU A 440 11.06 -22.62 32.88
C GLU A 440 11.50 -23.67 33.93
N GLU A 441 11.03 -23.53 35.16
CA GLU A 441 11.25 -24.46 36.27
C GLU A 441 10.55 -25.82 36.15
N GLU A 442 9.51 -25.91 35.32
CA GLU A 442 8.79 -27.16 35.01
C GLU A 442 9.34 -27.86 33.76
N ARG A 443 10.23 -27.21 33.02
CA ARG A 443 10.86 -27.77 31.83
C ARG A 443 12.00 -28.72 32.20
N CYS A 444 12.28 -29.64 31.28
CA CYS A 444 13.42 -30.53 31.38
C CYS A 444 14.72 -29.72 31.56
N ARG A 445 15.39 -29.92 32.70
CA ARG A 445 16.66 -29.26 33.05
C ARG A 445 17.71 -29.33 31.95
N ASP A 446 17.81 -30.46 31.26
CA ASP A 446 18.88 -30.69 30.29
C ASP A 446 18.64 -30.11 28.90
N CYS A 447 17.38 -29.93 28.49
CA CYS A 447 17.05 -29.60 27.10
C CYS A 447 15.91 -28.59 26.90
N GLY A 448 15.26 -28.14 27.98
CA GLY A 448 14.15 -27.19 27.94
C GLY A 448 12.80 -27.77 27.47
N ASN A 449 12.73 -29.07 27.18
CA ASN A 449 11.49 -29.73 26.75
C ASN A 449 10.42 -29.64 27.87
N PRO A 450 9.21 -29.12 27.57
CA PRO A 450 8.13 -28.96 28.55
C PRO A 450 7.53 -30.30 29.00
N ASN A 451 7.67 -31.36 28.19
CA ASN A 451 7.21 -32.70 28.53
C ASN A 451 8.27 -33.43 29.37
N ALA A 452 8.40 -33.04 30.63
CA ALA A 452 9.40 -33.53 31.57
C ALA A 452 8.81 -34.43 32.66
N SER A 453 8.53 -35.70 32.32
CA SER A 453 7.84 -36.63 33.21
C SER A 453 8.72 -37.24 34.32
N TYR A 454 10.05 -37.19 34.18
CA TYR A 454 10.99 -37.74 35.16
C TYR A 454 11.57 -36.65 36.04
N HIS A 455 12.09 -37.00 37.22
CA HIS A 455 12.65 -36.03 38.15
C HIS A 455 13.99 -36.51 38.72
N THR A 456 14.93 -35.58 38.90
CA THR A 456 16.22 -35.86 39.56
C THR A 456 16.00 -36.14 41.04
N LYS A 457 16.74 -37.08 41.62
CA LYS A 457 16.55 -37.46 43.03
C LYS A 457 16.94 -36.36 44.02
N MET A 458 17.98 -35.59 43.68
CA MET A 458 18.62 -34.65 44.61
C MET A 458 17.84 -33.34 44.77
N TYR A 459 17.34 -32.80 43.66
CA TYR A 459 16.71 -31.48 43.63
C TYR A 459 15.29 -31.51 43.07
N ASN A 460 14.76 -32.69 42.71
CA ASN A 460 13.45 -32.85 42.09
C ASN A 460 13.30 -31.99 40.83
N GLU A 461 14.36 -31.90 40.03
CA GLU A 461 14.34 -31.13 38.79
C GLU A 461 13.75 -31.98 37.67
N PRO A 462 12.90 -31.41 36.79
CA PRO A 462 12.26 -32.16 35.72
C PRO A 462 13.27 -32.63 34.67
N VAL A 463 13.07 -33.82 34.10
CA VAL A 463 13.85 -34.37 33.00
C VAL A 463 12.89 -35.07 32.02
N CYS A 464 13.03 -34.81 30.72
CA CYS A 464 12.21 -35.46 29.70
C CYS A 464 12.65 -36.90 29.45
N GLU A 465 11.76 -37.70 28.86
CA GLU A 465 12.02 -39.10 28.54
C GLU A 465 13.31 -39.30 27.74
N ARG A 466 13.57 -38.43 26.76
CA ARG A 466 14.77 -38.52 25.93
C ARG A 466 16.06 -38.23 26.72
N CYS A 467 16.06 -37.28 27.64
CA CYS A 467 17.23 -36.95 28.47
C CYS A 467 17.41 -37.92 29.64
N SER A 468 16.35 -38.63 30.06
CA SER A 468 16.42 -39.62 31.13
C SER A 468 17.47 -40.72 30.87
N GLY A 469 17.77 -41.01 29.60
CA GLY A 469 18.82 -41.96 29.20
C GLY A 469 20.25 -41.57 29.61
N ASN A 470 20.48 -40.32 30.03
CA ASN A 470 21.76 -39.87 30.57
C ASN A 470 21.91 -40.15 32.08
N TYR A 471 20.90 -40.77 32.71
CA TYR A 471 20.83 -41.02 34.15
C TYR A 471 20.63 -42.49 34.44
N ASP A 472 20.99 -42.89 35.67
CA ASP A 472 20.54 -44.16 36.23
C ASP A 472 19.13 -43.99 36.83
N VAL A 473 18.22 -44.91 36.54
CA VAL A 473 16.86 -44.88 37.08
C VAL A 473 16.75 -45.86 38.25
N CYS A 474 16.30 -45.39 39.41
CA CYS A 474 15.96 -46.30 40.52
C CYS A 474 14.63 -47.00 40.24
N PRO A 475 14.59 -48.34 40.08
CA PRO A 475 13.36 -49.06 39.70
C PRO A 475 12.22 -48.96 40.72
N ASP A 476 12.52 -48.70 41.99
CA ASP A 476 11.52 -48.65 43.07
C ASP A 476 10.82 -47.30 43.17
N CYS A 477 11.58 -46.20 43.10
CA CYS A 477 11.04 -44.84 43.28
C CYS A 477 10.94 -44.02 41.98
N GLY A 478 11.45 -44.52 40.86
CA GLY A 478 11.38 -43.87 39.55
C GLY A 478 12.24 -42.61 39.37
N PHE A 479 12.94 -42.15 40.41
CA PHE A 479 13.81 -40.98 40.34
C PHE A 479 15.11 -41.25 39.58
N LEU A 480 15.59 -40.22 38.88
CA LEU A 480 16.85 -40.21 38.14
C LEU A 480 18.03 -39.86 39.04
N LEU A 481 19.13 -40.58 38.90
CA LEU A 481 20.41 -40.34 39.57
C LEU A 481 21.51 -40.13 38.54
N GLU A 482 22.54 -39.34 38.89
CA GLU A 482 23.69 -39.15 38.02
C GLU A 482 24.28 -40.50 37.58
N TYR A 483 24.62 -40.61 36.31
CA TYR A 483 25.10 -41.86 35.71
C TYR A 483 26.29 -42.45 36.48
N GLY A 484 26.19 -43.74 36.84
CA GLY A 484 27.20 -44.47 37.60
C GLY A 484 27.14 -44.27 39.12
N THR A 485 26.16 -43.53 39.64
CA THR A 485 25.97 -43.34 41.09
C THR A 485 25.05 -44.38 41.73
N LEU A 486 24.30 -45.14 40.93
CA LEU A 486 23.47 -46.23 41.43
C LEU A 486 24.35 -47.41 41.87
N SER A 487 24.61 -47.49 43.18
CA SER A 487 25.54 -48.46 43.78
C SER A 487 24.88 -49.80 44.13
N GLY A 488 23.95 -50.30 43.30
CA GLY A 488 23.12 -51.47 43.60
C GLY A 488 21.86 -51.56 42.71
N ASN A 489 20.86 -52.37 43.11
CA ASN A 489 19.58 -52.47 42.40
C ASN A 489 18.65 -51.27 42.68
N TYR A 490 18.89 -50.52 43.76
CA TYR A 490 18.04 -49.43 44.22
C TYR A 490 18.90 -48.23 44.67
N CYS A 491 18.31 -47.04 44.75
CA CYS A 491 19.01 -45.89 45.33
C CYS A 491 19.13 -46.06 46.86
N LYS A 492 20.13 -45.41 47.49
CA LYS A 492 20.42 -45.53 48.94
C LYS A 492 19.20 -45.37 49.84
N SER A 493 18.28 -44.45 49.50
CA SER A 493 17.05 -44.24 50.25
C SER A 493 16.10 -45.44 50.19
N CYS A 494 16.01 -46.08 49.02
CA CYS A 494 15.16 -47.25 48.79
C CYS A 494 15.84 -48.54 49.28
N GLU A 495 17.17 -48.63 49.22
CA GLU A 495 17.94 -49.73 49.84
C GLU A 495 17.73 -49.81 51.35
N ILE A 496 17.69 -48.66 52.04
CA ILE A 496 17.40 -48.60 53.49
C ILE A 496 15.97 -49.07 53.79
N ASN A 497 15.01 -48.81 52.91
CA ASN A 497 13.64 -49.31 53.06
C ASN A 497 13.55 -50.80 52.77
N TYR A 498 14.20 -51.29 51.71
CA TYR A 498 14.23 -52.71 51.35
C TYR A 498 14.92 -53.59 52.41
N SER A 499 15.91 -53.04 53.13
CA SER A 499 16.61 -53.70 54.24
C SER A 499 15.90 -53.60 55.59
N ARG A 500 14.79 -52.85 55.68
CA ARG A 500 13.92 -52.80 56.87
C ARG A 500 12.70 -53.73 56.76
N TYR A 501 12.36 -54.17 55.54
CA TYR A 501 11.21 -55.04 55.25
C TYR A 501 11.60 -56.47 54.84
N ASN A 502 12.89 -56.73 54.60
CA ASN A 502 13.51 -58.06 54.58
C ASN A 502 14.43 -58.20 55.79
#